data_AF-A0A7Y6PPJ5-F1
#
_entry.id   AF-A0A7Y6PPJ5-F1
#
_cell.length_a   1.000
_cell.length_b   1.000
_cell.length_c   1.000
_cell.angle_alpha   90.00
_cell.angle_beta   90.00
_cell.angle_gamma   90.00
#
_symmetry.space_group_name_H-M   'P 1'
#
loop_
_entity.id
_entity.type
_entity.pdbx_description
1 polymer ?
#
loop_
_entity_poly.entity_id
_entity_poly.type
_entity_poly.pdbx_seq_one_letter_code
_entity_poly.pdbx_strand_id
1 'polypeptide(L)'
;MRFALVILVGLAACGRHARRPIARPAPASPIADRMDSFEINGYVLAGAEYWPYIGKDDIDYPKDVLWGFYPEKGVIPPGETEANVDSARPEAIDCAQQSFTALQVFLAKNSPALRQIVELGADQGYVPRFYLWTNDYSRAAEPFPPGRREARLWYWKRKQPEPPKPPGYWKWEATLTQTGACTIPAPEQIEQYLADTLAEVKAKHAAN
;
A
#
# COMPACT_ATOMS: atom_id res chain seq x y z
N MET A 1 -29.10 -40.31 -72.72
CA MET A 1 -27.83 -39.58 -72.46
C MET A 1 -27.83 -39.08 -71.02
N ARG A 2 -26.68 -38.66 -70.48
CA ARG A 2 -26.41 -38.66 -69.02
C ARG A 2 -27.04 -37.49 -68.27
N PHE A 3 -27.69 -37.78 -67.14
CA PHE A 3 -27.98 -36.81 -66.08
C PHE A 3 -26.71 -36.53 -65.28
N ALA A 4 -26.41 -35.26 -65.01
CA ALA A 4 -25.32 -34.85 -64.12
C ALA A 4 -25.87 -34.54 -62.72
N LEU A 5 -25.49 -35.37 -61.74
CA LEU A 5 -25.82 -35.18 -60.33
C LEU A 5 -24.79 -34.23 -59.69
N VAL A 6 -25.22 -33.04 -59.25
CA VAL A 6 -24.37 -32.10 -58.52
C VAL A 6 -24.53 -32.34 -57.03
N ILE A 7 -23.47 -32.82 -56.38
CA ILE A 7 -23.42 -33.02 -54.92
C ILE A 7 -22.93 -31.73 -54.27
N LEU A 8 -23.80 -31.08 -53.48
CA LEU A 8 -23.45 -29.94 -52.64
C LEU A 8 -22.86 -30.43 -51.32
N VAL A 9 -21.54 -30.25 -51.15
CA VAL A 9 -20.83 -30.56 -49.90
C VAL A 9 -20.98 -29.37 -48.94
N GLY A 10 -21.75 -29.54 -47.87
CA GLY A 10 -21.89 -28.55 -46.81
C GLY A 10 -20.67 -28.51 -45.89
N LEU A 11 -19.89 -27.43 -45.92
CA LEU A 11 -18.86 -27.15 -44.92
C LEU A 11 -19.49 -26.56 -43.66
N ALA A 12 -19.61 -27.38 -42.61
CA ALA A 12 -19.96 -26.92 -41.27
C ALA A 12 -18.79 -26.12 -40.67
N ALA A 13 -18.92 -24.80 -40.65
CA ALA A 13 -17.94 -23.91 -40.03
C ALA A 13 -18.04 -23.98 -38.49
N CYS A 14 -17.27 -24.87 -37.86
CA CYS A 14 -17.10 -24.89 -36.41
C CYS A 14 -16.43 -23.59 -35.94
N GLY A 15 -17.26 -22.62 -35.52
CA GLY A 15 -16.82 -21.34 -34.96
C GLY A 15 -16.02 -21.55 -33.68
N ARG A 16 -14.70 -21.59 -33.79
CA ARG A 16 -13.81 -21.51 -32.62
C ARG A 16 -13.98 -20.14 -31.98
N HIS A 17 -14.69 -20.08 -30.85
CA HIS A 17 -14.65 -18.90 -29.98
C HIS A 17 -13.20 -18.66 -29.56
N ALA A 18 -12.57 -17.64 -30.15
CA ALA A 18 -11.28 -17.15 -29.71
C ALA A 18 -11.44 -16.70 -28.26
N ARG A 19 -10.88 -17.47 -27.31
CA ARG A 19 -10.78 -17.04 -25.92
C ARG A 19 -10.06 -15.69 -25.95
N ARG A 20 -10.73 -14.63 -25.47
CA ARG A 20 -10.08 -13.32 -25.30
C ARG A 20 -8.78 -13.57 -24.54
N PRO A 21 -7.63 -13.06 -25.00
CA PRO A 21 -6.40 -13.18 -24.23
C PRO A 21 -6.67 -12.53 -22.87
N ILE A 22 -6.59 -13.34 -21.82
CA ILE A 22 -6.59 -12.82 -20.45
C ILE A 22 -5.38 -11.90 -20.39
N ALA A 23 -5.61 -10.61 -20.23
CA ALA A 23 -4.54 -9.65 -20.10
C ALA A 23 -3.67 -10.12 -18.94
N ARG A 24 -2.40 -10.42 -19.22
CA ARG A 24 -1.45 -10.69 -18.14
C ARG A 24 -1.48 -9.46 -17.22
N PRO A 25 -1.53 -9.65 -15.89
CA PRO A 25 -1.31 -8.55 -14.97
C PRO A 25 -0.08 -7.77 -15.41
N ALA A 26 -0.14 -6.44 -15.33
CA ALA A 26 1.05 -5.62 -15.58
C ALA A 26 2.20 -6.19 -14.74
N PRO A 27 3.42 -6.30 -15.30
CA PRO A 27 4.56 -6.82 -14.55
C PRO A 27 4.68 -6.01 -13.26
N ALA A 28 4.86 -6.70 -12.14
CA ALA A 28 5.00 -6.04 -10.86
C ALA A 28 6.11 -4.99 -10.96
N SER A 29 5.81 -3.76 -10.54
CA SER A 29 6.83 -2.73 -10.29
C SER A 29 7.95 -3.34 -9.43
N PRO A 30 9.23 -2.95 -9.60
CA PRO A 30 10.33 -3.54 -8.83
C PRO A 30 10.22 -3.21 -7.33
N ILE A 31 9.43 -4.02 -6.61
CA ILE A 31 9.29 -4.05 -5.15
C ILE A 31 10.32 -5.06 -4.60
N ALA A 32 11.55 -4.86 -5.04
CA ALA A 32 12.76 -5.50 -4.59
C ALA A 32 13.81 -4.37 -4.63
N ASP A 33 14.40 -3.92 -3.53
CA ASP A 33 14.66 -4.60 -2.25
C ASP A 33 14.92 -3.55 -1.11
N ARG A 34 14.79 -3.75 0.22
CA ARG A 34 14.35 -4.90 1.05
C ARG A 34 13.54 -4.48 2.32
N MET A 35 12.30 -4.95 2.47
CA MET A 35 11.72 -5.47 3.74
C MET A 35 10.75 -6.58 3.33
N ASP A 36 11.33 -7.69 2.91
CA ASP A 36 11.30 -7.98 1.46
C ASP A 36 10.23 -8.94 0.96
N SER A 37 9.63 -8.60 -0.18
CA SER A 37 8.71 -9.44 -0.96
C SER A 37 7.57 -10.05 -0.13
N PHE A 38 6.97 -9.21 0.72
CA PHE A 38 5.83 -9.55 1.56
C PHE A 38 4.52 -9.63 0.74
N GLU A 39 3.93 -10.84 0.68
CA GLU A 39 2.51 -11.05 0.43
C GLU A 39 1.93 -11.99 1.51
N ILE A 40 0.94 -11.52 2.27
CA ILE A 40 0.20 -12.33 3.24
C ILE A 40 -1.29 -12.13 3.00
N ASN A 41 -2.05 -13.22 2.85
CA ASN A 41 -3.51 -13.19 2.66
C ASN A 41 -3.96 -12.25 1.51
N GLY A 42 -3.15 -12.13 0.45
CA GLY A 42 -3.38 -11.25 -0.70
C GLY A 42 -3.00 -9.77 -0.48
N TYR A 43 -2.51 -9.40 0.71
CA TYR A 43 -2.01 -8.06 1.01
C TYR A 43 -0.53 -7.96 0.70
N VAL A 44 -0.16 -6.96 -0.11
CA VAL A 44 1.23 -6.69 -0.50
C VAL A 44 1.78 -5.43 0.14
N LEU A 45 3.06 -5.45 0.49
CA LEU A 45 3.79 -4.24 0.90
C LEU A 45 4.24 -3.47 -0.36
N ALA A 46 3.90 -2.19 -0.46
CA ALA A 46 4.15 -1.36 -1.63
C ALA A 46 5.33 -0.39 -1.49
N GLY A 47 5.90 -0.25 -0.28
CA GLY A 47 7.05 0.59 0.01
C GLY A 47 7.13 1.01 1.48
N ALA A 48 8.10 1.87 1.78
CA ALA A 48 8.27 2.53 3.07
C ALA A 48 8.66 4.00 2.90
N GLU A 49 8.16 4.83 3.82
CA GLU A 49 8.37 6.28 3.92
C GLU A 49 8.90 6.60 5.33
N TYR A 50 9.94 7.42 5.42
CA TYR A 50 10.46 7.96 6.67
C TYR A 50 10.26 9.47 6.69
N TRP A 51 9.68 9.99 7.77
CA TRP A 51 9.53 11.42 7.98
C TRP A 51 10.46 11.90 9.11
N PRO A 52 11.67 12.40 8.80
CA PRO A 52 12.55 13.01 9.78
C PRO A 52 12.02 14.40 10.21
N TYR A 53 11.52 14.51 11.43
CA TYR A 53 11.12 15.78 12.03
C TYR A 53 12.32 16.44 12.74
N ILE A 54 12.73 17.60 12.23
CA ILE A 54 13.89 18.38 12.71
C ILE A 54 13.50 19.72 13.36
N GLY A 55 12.23 19.90 13.75
CA GLY A 55 11.75 21.13 14.41
C GLY A 55 11.13 22.19 13.50
N LYS A 56 10.79 21.87 12.25
CA LYS A 56 9.91 22.72 11.42
C LYS A 56 8.45 22.58 11.88
N ASP A 57 7.63 23.62 11.74
CA ASP A 57 6.21 23.56 12.09
C ASP A 57 5.43 22.53 11.25
N ASP A 58 5.79 22.35 9.98
CA ASP A 58 5.19 21.41 9.04
C ASP A 58 6.25 20.79 8.09
N ILE A 59 5.86 19.75 7.38
CA ILE A 59 6.64 19.04 6.36
C ILE A 59 6.41 19.62 4.96
N ASP A 60 7.47 19.89 4.20
CA ASP A 60 7.35 20.11 2.76
C ASP A 60 7.21 18.75 2.06
N TYR A 61 6.03 18.12 2.17
CA TYR A 61 5.75 16.85 1.49
C TYR A 61 5.59 17.10 -0.03
N PRO A 62 6.27 16.33 -0.92
CA PRO A 62 7.04 15.11 -0.65
C PRO A 62 8.55 15.29 -0.39
N LYS A 63 9.09 16.52 -0.49
CA LYS A 63 10.54 16.79 -0.50
C LYS A 63 11.27 16.45 0.80
N ASP A 64 10.62 16.67 1.94
CA ASP A 64 11.15 16.38 3.28
C ASP A 64 10.97 14.89 3.70
N VAL A 65 10.44 14.04 2.82
CA VAL A 65 10.28 12.58 3.06
C VAL A 65 11.46 11.82 2.49
N LEU A 66 11.94 10.81 3.23
CA LEU A 66 12.93 9.85 2.73
C LEU A 66 12.21 8.57 2.29
N TRP A 67 12.51 8.11 1.09
CA TRP A 67 11.76 7.11 0.35
C TRP A 67 12.52 5.79 0.20
N GLY A 68 11.81 4.67 0.36
CA GLY A 68 12.36 3.31 0.29
C GLY A 68 12.57 2.68 1.67
N PHE A 69 12.90 1.39 1.70
CA PHE A 69 13.03 0.62 2.94
C PHE A 69 14.27 0.99 3.77
N TYR A 70 15.38 1.23 3.09
CA TYR A 70 16.64 1.70 3.67
C TYR A 70 17.09 2.93 2.86
N PRO A 71 16.52 4.12 3.13
CA PRO A 71 16.82 5.29 2.32
C PRO A 71 18.24 5.78 2.60
N GLU A 72 19.03 5.85 1.54
CA GLU A 72 20.40 6.36 1.54
C GLU A 72 20.48 7.70 0.80
N LYS A 73 21.21 8.66 1.37
CA LYS A 73 21.43 9.98 0.78
C LYS A 73 22.02 9.90 -0.63
N GLY A 74 21.42 10.60 -1.58
CA GLY A 74 21.87 10.64 -2.98
C GLY A 74 21.47 9.41 -3.81
N VAL A 75 20.84 8.40 -3.22
CA VAL A 75 20.26 7.26 -3.95
C VAL A 75 18.84 7.61 -4.40
N ILE A 76 18.51 7.30 -5.65
CA ILE A 76 17.15 7.39 -6.19
C ILE A 76 16.41 6.09 -5.84
N PRO A 77 15.30 6.14 -5.07
CA PRO A 77 14.53 4.95 -4.71
C PRO A 77 13.82 4.34 -5.92
N PRO A 78 13.56 3.00 -5.93
CA PRO A 78 12.80 2.35 -6.99
C PRO A 78 11.41 2.97 -7.19
N GLY A 79 11.16 3.54 -8.37
CA GLY A 79 9.88 4.15 -8.76
C GLY A 79 9.81 5.67 -8.58
N GLU A 80 10.79 6.29 -7.93
CA GLU A 80 10.89 7.74 -7.77
C GLU A 80 11.83 8.39 -8.80
N THR A 81 11.73 9.71 -8.96
CA THR A 81 12.52 10.50 -9.93
C THR A 81 13.59 11.37 -9.29
N GLU A 82 13.54 11.56 -7.97
CA GLU A 82 14.47 12.40 -7.21
C GLU A 82 15.25 11.53 -6.20
N ALA A 83 16.47 11.95 -5.89
CA ALA A 83 17.31 11.25 -4.91
C ALA A 83 16.93 11.66 -3.47
N ASN A 84 17.06 10.73 -2.52
CA ASN A 84 16.88 11.04 -1.11
C ASN A 84 17.83 12.15 -0.66
N VAL A 85 17.28 13.20 -0.04
CA VAL A 85 18.05 14.37 0.44
C VAL A 85 18.95 14.05 1.64
N ASP A 86 18.63 12.98 2.38
CA ASP A 86 19.39 12.46 3.51
C ASP A 86 19.20 10.94 3.67
N SER A 87 19.98 10.31 4.55
CA SER A 87 19.77 8.90 4.94
C SER A 87 18.83 8.80 6.15
N ALA A 88 18.07 7.71 6.25
CA ALA A 88 17.42 7.37 7.52
C ALA A 88 18.48 7.04 8.59
N ARG A 89 18.14 7.33 9.85
CA ARG A 89 18.96 6.94 11.00
C ARG A 89 18.81 5.43 11.29
N PRO A 90 19.84 4.77 11.85
CA PRO A 90 19.74 3.38 12.31
C PRO A 90 18.53 3.16 13.22
N GLU A 91 18.29 4.05 14.18
CA GLU A 91 17.18 3.93 15.13
C GLU A 91 15.80 4.01 14.43
N ALA A 92 15.69 4.79 13.35
CA ALA A 92 14.47 4.89 12.55
C ALA A 92 14.25 3.60 11.74
N ILE A 93 15.32 3.03 11.18
CA ILE A 93 15.30 1.75 10.47
C ILE A 93 14.91 0.61 11.43
N ASP A 94 15.49 0.56 12.63
CA ASP A 94 15.16 -0.42 13.66
C ASP A 94 13.68 -0.33 14.09
N CYS A 95 13.15 0.90 14.22
CA CYS A 95 11.73 1.13 14.50
C CYS A 95 10.83 0.68 13.32
N ALA A 96 11.27 0.93 12.07
CA ALA A 96 10.56 0.45 10.88
C ALA A 96 10.53 -1.09 10.81
N GLN A 97 11.62 -1.78 11.19
CA GLN A 97 11.68 -3.25 11.23
C GLN A 97 10.78 -3.85 12.34
N GLN A 98 10.74 -3.23 13.52
CA GLN A 98 9.79 -3.61 14.59
C GLN A 98 8.34 -3.41 14.13
N SER A 99 8.05 -2.25 13.53
CA SER A 99 6.75 -1.92 12.95
C SER A 99 6.32 -2.90 11.85
N PHE A 100 7.24 -3.28 10.96
CA PHE A 100 7.02 -4.29 9.93
C PHE A 100 6.66 -5.64 10.55
N THR A 101 7.43 -6.11 11.55
CA THR A 101 7.15 -7.37 12.26
C THR A 101 5.73 -7.39 12.85
N ALA A 102 5.30 -6.27 13.46
CA ALA A 102 3.94 -6.13 13.97
C ALA A 102 2.87 -6.15 12.85
N LEU A 103 3.14 -5.51 11.70
CA LEU A 103 2.28 -5.57 10.51
C LEU A 103 2.13 -7.00 9.99
N GLN A 104 3.22 -7.78 9.95
CA GLN A 104 3.18 -9.20 9.54
C GLN A 104 2.25 -10.01 10.46
N VAL A 105 2.37 -9.84 11.77
CA VAL A 105 1.50 -10.50 12.77
C VAL A 105 0.05 -10.06 12.61
N PHE A 106 -0.22 -8.78 12.41
CA PHE A 106 -1.57 -8.26 12.18
C PHE A 106 -2.21 -8.85 10.92
N LEU A 107 -1.50 -8.87 9.79
CA LEU A 107 -2.04 -9.41 8.53
C LEU A 107 -2.17 -10.94 8.56
N ALA A 108 -1.32 -11.65 9.31
CA ALA A 108 -1.45 -13.08 9.54
C ALA A 108 -2.75 -13.46 10.29
N LYS A 109 -3.30 -12.58 11.16
CA LYS A 109 -4.62 -12.76 11.80
C LYS A 109 -5.79 -12.78 10.80
N ASN A 110 -5.57 -12.35 9.55
CA ASN A 110 -6.55 -12.39 8.46
C ASN A 110 -7.91 -11.72 8.81
N SER A 111 -7.87 -10.53 9.41
CA SER A 111 -9.03 -9.80 9.94
C SER A 111 -10.21 -9.80 8.96
N PRO A 112 -11.38 -10.36 9.33
CA PRO A 112 -12.57 -10.35 8.49
C PRO A 112 -13.03 -8.93 8.11
N ALA A 113 -12.84 -7.95 9.00
CA ALA A 113 -13.20 -6.57 8.75
C ALA A 113 -12.34 -5.95 7.63
N LEU A 114 -11.02 -6.13 7.70
CA LEU A 114 -10.10 -5.64 6.67
C LEU A 114 -10.40 -6.27 5.29
N ARG A 115 -10.67 -7.57 5.25
CA ARG A 115 -11.08 -8.26 4.01
C ARG A 115 -12.37 -7.70 3.44
N GLN A 116 -13.42 -7.55 4.26
CA GLN A 116 -14.69 -6.97 3.79
C GLN A 116 -14.54 -5.51 3.30
N ILE A 117 -13.65 -4.71 3.88
CA ILE A 117 -13.38 -3.35 3.39
C ILE A 117 -12.77 -3.38 1.98
N VAL A 118 -11.81 -4.26 1.73
CA VAL A 118 -11.17 -4.39 0.40
C VAL A 118 -12.13 -5.01 -0.62
N GLU A 119 -12.89 -6.04 -0.23
CA GLU A 119 -13.85 -6.74 -1.09
C GLU A 119 -15.03 -5.84 -1.50
N LEU A 120 -15.69 -5.18 -0.53
CA LEU A 120 -16.88 -4.35 -0.78
C LEU A 120 -16.56 -2.93 -1.25
N GLY A 121 -15.36 -2.43 -0.93
CA GLY A 121 -14.91 -1.07 -1.22
C GLY A 121 -13.98 -0.94 -2.42
N ALA A 122 -13.83 -1.99 -3.24
CA ALA A 122 -12.97 -1.97 -4.42
C ALA A 122 -13.37 -0.87 -5.43
N ASP A 123 -14.67 -0.64 -5.60
CA ASP A 123 -15.27 0.43 -6.40
C ASP A 123 -14.90 1.83 -5.85
N GLN A 124 -14.81 1.95 -4.53
CA GLN A 124 -14.39 3.13 -3.78
C GLN A 124 -12.86 3.28 -3.70
N GLY A 125 -12.10 2.46 -4.42
CA GLY A 125 -10.63 2.53 -4.47
C GLY A 125 -9.90 1.98 -3.23
N TYR A 126 -10.54 1.10 -2.44
CA TYR A 126 -9.82 0.29 -1.45
C TYR A 126 -9.05 -0.83 -2.15
N VAL A 127 -7.76 -0.99 -1.84
CA VAL A 127 -6.88 -2.02 -2.41
C VAL A 127 -6.08 -2.75 -1.33
N PRO A 128 -5.67 -4.01 -1.54
CA PRO A 128 -4.88 -4.78 -0.58
C PRO A 128 -3.39 -4.41 -0.66
N ARG A 129 -3.07 -3.12 -0.56
CA ARG A 129 -1.70 -2.60 -0.60
C ARG A 129 -1.39 -1.80 0.65
N PHE A 130 -0.36 -2.20 1.38
CA PHE A 130 0.14 -1.50 2.56
C PHE A 130 1.38 -0.67 2.23
N TYR A 131 1.63 0.36 3.03
CA TYR A 131 2.84 1.17 3.00
C TYR A 131 3.28 1.38 4.45
N LEU A 132 4.54 1.13 4.76
CA LEU A 132 5.11 1.43 6.08
C LEU A 132 5.42 2.92 6.16
N TRP A 133 5.11 3.56 7.28
CA TRP A 133 5.48 4.95 7.55
C TRP A 133 6.15 5.03 8.92
N THR A 134 7.36 5.58 8.99
CA THR A 134 8.03 5.90 10.27
C THR A 134 8.10 7.41 10.45
N ASN A 135 7.43 7.93 11.47
CA ASN A 135 7.61 9.30 11.94
C ASN A 135 8.86 9.34 12.83
N ASP A 136 9.97 9.89 12.33
CA ASP A 136 11.27 9.96 13.01
C ASP A 136 11.45 11.31 13.72
N TYR A 137 11.11 11.36 15.00
CA TYR A 137 11.35 12.52 15.87
C TYR A 137 12.69 12.43 16.61
N SER A 138 13.58 11.47 16.30
CA SER A 138 14.87 11.28 16.99
C SER A 138 15.83 12.47 16.84
N ARG A 139 15.52 13.40 15.93
CA ARG A 139 16.28 14.63 15.63
C ARG A 139 15.55 15.91 16.06
N ALA A 140 14.39 15.80 16.69
CA ALA A 140 13.61 16.96 17.12
C ALA A 140 14.31 17.66 18.31
N ALA A 141 14.53 18.98 18.21
CA ALA A 141 15.13 19.76 19.29
C ALA A 141 14.18 19.97 20.48
N GLU A 142 12.87 20.07 20.20
CA GLU A 142 11.82 20.19 21.21
C GLU A 142 11.21 18.82 21.58
N PRO A 143 10.73 18.63 22.82
CA PRO A 143 9.96 17.45 23.21
C PRO A 143 8.72 17.26 22.33
N PHE A 144 8.26 16.01 22.17
CA PHE A 144 7.11 15.66 21.32
C PHE A 144 5.86 16.47 21.72
N PRO A 145 5.40 17.43 20.89
CA PRO A 145 4.24 18.23 21.22
C PRO A 145 2.98 17.35 21.22
N PRO A 146 2.09 17.47 22.21
CA PRO A 146 0.79 16.79 22.18
C PRO A 146 0.04 17.07 20.87
N GLY A 147 -0.52 16.02 20.24
CA GLY A 147 -1.26 16.14 18.99
C GLY A 147 -0.43 16.15 17.70
N ARG A 148 0.88 15.89 17.74
CA ARG A 148 1.66 15.51 16.54
C ARG A 148 1.32 14.09 16.07
N ARG A 149 1.80 13.69 14.88
CA ARG A 149 1.42 12.40 14.26
C ARG A 149 1.86 11.22 15.12
N GLU A 150 0.87 10.42 15.52
CA GLU A 150 1.01 9.24 16.38
C GLU A 150 1.08 7.95 15.54
N ALA A 151 1.45 6.84 16.17
CA ALA A 151 1.44 5.53 15.54
C ALA A 151 0.01 5.02 15.37
N ARG A 152 -0.39 4.61 14.16
CA ARG A 152 -1.78 4.23 13.81
C ARG A 152 -1.90 3.48 12.49
N LEU A 153 -3.04 2.82 12.28
CA LEU A 153 -3.49 2.37 10.96
C LEU A 153 -4.44 3.42 10.36
N TRP A 154 -4.29 3.73 9.08
CA TRP A 154 -5.29 4.49 8.32
C TRP A 154 -5.25 4.16 6.82
N TYR A 155 -6.26 4.59 6.06
CA TYR A 155 -6.28 4.47 4.60
C TYR A 155 -6.10 5.82 3.91
N TRP A 156 -5.09 5.91 3.04
CA TRP A 156 -4.84 7.08 2.20
C TRP A 156 -5.41 6.86 0.79
N LYS A 157 -6.13 7.85 0.26
CA LYS A 157 -6.67 7.85 -1.12
C LYS A 157 -6.06 8.97 -1.94
N ARG A 158 -5.76 8.69 -3.21
CA ARG A 158 -5.45 9.72 -4.21
C ARG A 158 -6.72 10.53 -4.49
N LYS A 159 -6.61 11.86 -4.45
CA LYS A 159 -7.71 12.77 -4.84
C LYS A 159 -8.14 12.55 -6.30
N GLN A 160 -7.18 12.23 -7.16
CA GLN A 160 -7.37 11.89 -8.57
C GLN A 160 -6.58 10.59 -8.84
N PRO A 161 -7.25 9.43 -8.94
CA PRO A 161 -6.59 8.17 -9.26
C PRO A 161 -6.30 8.08 -10.76
N GLU A 162 -5.02 8.17 -11.12
CA GLU A 162 -4.56 8.09 -12.52
C GLU A 162 -3.83 6.76 -12.78
N PRO A 163 -4.36 5.88 -13.65
CA PRO A 163 -3.65 4.68 -14.07
C PRO A 163 -2.29 5.02 -14.70
N PRO A 164 -1.22 4.26 -14.41
CA PRO A 164 -1.20 2.97 -13.72
C PRO A 164 -1.02 3.05 -12.18
N LYS A 165 -1.04 4.24 -11.56
CA LYS A 165 -0.82 4.38 -10.11
C LYS A 165 -2.03 3.83 -9.34
N PRO A 166 -1.84 3.07 -8.25
CA PRO A 166 -2.94 2.54 -7.47
C PRO A 166 -3.73 3.68 -6.77
N PRO A 167 -5.06 3.53 -6.58
CA PRO A 167 -5.93 4.60 -6.11
C PRO A 167 -5.71 4.99 -4.63
N GLY A 168 -5.06 4.13 -3.84
CA GLY A 168 -4.77 4.37 -2.44
C GLY A 168 -3.85 3.32 -1.85
N TYR A 169 -3.56 3.44 -0.55
CA TYR A 169 -2.80 2.48 0.25
C TYR A 169 -3.28 2.52 1.71
N TRP A 170 -3.20 1.38 2.38
CA TRP A 170 -3.20 1.34 3.84
C TRP A 170 -1.85 1.87 4.34
N LYS A 171 -1.86 2.86 5.22
CA LYS A 171 -0.69 3.41 5.89
C LYS A 171 -0.59 2.79 7.27
N TRP A 172 0.48 2.03 7.50
CA TRP A 172 0.84 1.48 8.81
C TRP A 172 1.94 2.37 9.40
N GLU A 173 1.53 3.26 10.29
CA GLU A 173 2.33 4.39 10.78
C GLU A 173 2.91 4.06 12.17
N ALA A 174 4.24 4.07 12.30
CA ALA A 174 4.97 3.98 13.56
C ALA A 174 5.63 5.32 13.89
N THR A 175 5.99 5.50 15.16
CA THR A 175 6.57 6.74 15.68
C THR A 175 7.80 6.44 16.52
N LEU A 176 8.95 6.96 16.10
CA LEU A 176 10.18 6.98 16.88
C LEU A 176 10.30 8.32 17.60
N THR A 177 10.33 8.31 18.93
CA THR A 177 10.46 9.52 19.74
C THR A 177 11.91 10.04 19.82
N GLN A 178 12.07 11.26 20.33
CA GLN A 178 13.35 11.87 20.74
C GLN A 178 14.16 10.96 21.68
N THR A 179 13.49 10.18 22.52
CA THR A 179 14.11 9.27 23.50
C THR A 179 14.51 7.91 22.91
N GLY A 180 14.32 7.70 21.60
CA GLY A 180 14.58 6.42 20.94
C GLY A 180 13.47 5.36 21.13
N ALA A 181 12.33 5.73 21.73
CA ALA A 181 11.22 4.80 21.90
C ALA A 181 10.43 4.63 20.60
N CYS A 182 10.32 3.40 20.10
CA CYS A 182 9.47 3.07 18.96
C CYS A 182 8.05 2.73 19.44
N THR A 183 7.06 3.45 18.92
CA THR A 183 5.63 3.19 19.13
C THR A 183 5.03 2.66 17.83
N ILE A 184 4.26 1.58 17.93
CA ILE A 184 3.54 0.95 16.82
C ILE A 184 2.03 1.11 17.00
N PRO A 185 1.19 0.96 15.94
CA PRO A 185 -0.26 1.08 16.06
C PRO A 185 -0.85 0.14 17.13
N ALA A 186 -1.64 0.69 18.06
CA ALA A 186 -2.23 -0.10 19.15
C ALA A 186 -3.40 -0.98 18.65
N PRO A 187 -3.55 -2.23 19.13
CA PRO A 187 -4.60 -3.15 18.66
C PRO A 187 -6.02 -2.57 18.71
N GLU A 188 -6.38 -1.88 19.79
CA GLU A 188 -7.68 -1.26 20.01
C GLU A 188 -7.94 -0.10 19.03
N GLN A 189 -6.92 0.68 18.68
CA GLN A 189 -7.02 1.74 17.68
C GLN A 189 -7.21 1.16 16.26
N ILE A 190 -6.52 0.06 15.95
CA ILE A 190 -6.69 -0.69 14.69
C ILE A 190 -8.10 -1.23 14.58
N GLU A 191 -8.59 -1.92 15.62
CA GLU A 191 -9.91 -2.57 15.64
C GLU A 191 -11.04 -1.54 15.50
N GLN A 192 -10.97 -0.41 16.22
CA GLN A 192 -11.92 0.69 16.09
C GLN A 192 -11.90 1.27 14.67
N TYR A 193 -10.72 1.60 14.12
CA TYR A 193 -10.62 2.19 12.77
C TYR A 193 -11.18 1.26 11.68
N LEU A 194 -10.96 -0.05 11.79
CA LEU A 194 -11.52 -1.04 10.86
C LEU A 194 -13.03 -1.18 11.02
N ALA A 195 -13.57 -1.10 12.23
CA ALA A 195 -15.02 -1.14 12.46
C ALA A 195 -15.71 0.06 11.80
N ASP A 196 -15.20 1.27 12.03
CA ASP A 196 -15.76 2.51 11.47
C ASP A 196 -15.64 2.53 9.93
N THR A 197 -14.47 2.18 9.39
CA THR A 197 -14.24 2.11 7.94
C THR A 197 -15.15 1.08 7.27
N LEU A 198 -15.39 -0.07 7.91
CA LEU A 198 -16.29 -1.10 7.39
C LEU A 198 -17.75 -0.66 7.40
N ALA A 199 -18.18 0.08 8.43
CA ALA A 199 -19.52 0.65 8.50
C ALA A 199 -19.76 1.65 7.36
N GLU A 200 -18.80 2.56 7.12
CA GLU A 200 -18.85 3.49 5.98
C GLU A 200 -18.92 2.77 4.63
N VAL A 201 -18.06 1.77 4.41
CA VAL A 201 -18.00 1.03 3.14
C VAL A 201 -19.30 0.28 2.88
N LYS A 202 -19.88 -0.35 3.92
CA LYS A 202 -21.19 -1.03 3.80
C LYS A 202 -22.32 -0.05 3.49
N ALA A 203 -22.35 1.11 4.13
CA ALA A 203 -23.36 2.14 3.86
C ALA A 203 -23.29 2.65 2.41
N LYS A 204 -22.09 2.84 1.87
CA LYS A 204 -21.86 3.26 0.48
C LYS A 204 -22.18 2.13 -0.51
N HIS A 205 -21.75 0.90 -0.23
CA HIS A 205 -22.01 -0.26 -1.09
C HIS A 205 -23.51 -0.60 -1.20
N ALA A 206 -24.28 -0.41 -0.12
CA ALA A 206 -25.74 -0.64 -0.13
C ALA A 206 -26.56 0.49 -0.80
N ALA A 207 -25.91 1.58 -1.22
CA ALA A 207 -26.54 2.71 -1.91
C ALA A 207 -26.33 2.69 -3.44
N ASN A 208 -25.53 1.74 -3.93
CA ASN A 208 -25.19 1.52 -5.35
C ASN A 208 -25.97 0.35 -5.95
#